data_AF-A0AAV5IUR1-F1
#
_entry.id   AF-A0AAV5IUR1-F1
#
_cell.length_a   1.000
_cell.length_b   1.000
_cell.length_c   1.000
_cell.angle_alpha   90.00
_cell.angle_beta   90.00
_cell.angle_gamma   90.00
#
_symmetry.space_group_name_H-M   'P 1'
#
loop_
_entity.id
_entity.type
_entity.pdbx_description
1 polymer ?
#
loop_
_entity_poly.entity_id
_entity_poly.type
_entity_poly.pdbx_seq_one_letter_code
_entity_poly.pdbx_strand_id
1 'polypeptide(L)'
;MEACAALPLSQPSIFPPKPIRNTSVFPSRPGKELRSFPFQSSTRLNCSKMYVPGYGEASPEAKAAKNLHNFFNYIAVKIVSAQLQSYNPEAYKDLMEFLERNSLNDGDKFCANLMRESAGHKSLALRILEVRSAYCKNDFEWDNLKRLATKMVGECNTRLMQEYVLETTSLITEKETGK
;
A
#
# COMPACT_ATOMS: atom_id res chain seq x y z
N MET A 1 74.32 13.13 -28.22
CA MET A 1 74.96 14.16 -27.38
C MET A 1 73.84 14.80 -26.58
N GLU A 2 73.51 14.23 -25.43
CA GLU A 2 74.02 14.60 -24.09
C GLU A 2 73.14 15.69 -23.47
N ALA A 3 72.64 15.64 -22.24
CA ALA A 3 72.55 14.60 -21.23
C ALA A 3 71.50 15.04 -20.19
N CYS A 4 71.00 14.05 -19.44
CA CYS A 4 70.02 14.12 -18.36
C CYS A 4 70.47 14.95 -17.16
N ALA A 5 69.50 15.48 -16.40
CA ALA A 5 69.52 15.41 -14.93
C ALA A 5 68.12 15.66 -14.34
N ALA A 6 67.44 14.60 -13.91
CA ALA A 6 66.34 14.66 -12.96
C ALA A 6 66.40 13.41 -12.07
N LEU A 7 66.45 13.60 -10.75
CA LEU A 7 66.39 12.57 -9.69
C LEU A 7 66.05 13.26 -8.34
N PRO A 8 65.60 12.55 -7.28
CA PRO A 8 64.95 11.23 -7.25
C PRO A 8 63.85 11.01 -6.16
N LEU A 9 63.28 9.79 -6.20
CA LEU A 9 62.81 8.91 -5.11
C LEU A 9 61.54 9.32 -4.33
N SER A 10 60.50 8.47 -4.22
CA SER A 10 60.60 7.10 -3.68
C SER A 10 59.28 6.30 -3.81
N GLN A 11 59.40 4.99 -4.07
CA GLN A 11 58.38 3.93 -3.92
C GLN A 11 59.08 2.69 -3.31
N PRO A 12 58.36 1.83 -2.56
CA PRO A 12 58.09 0.45 -3.04
C PRO A 12 56.69 -0.07 -2.62
N SER A 13 55.85 -0.72 -3.44
CA SER A 13 55.77 -2.12 -3.97
C SER A 13 55.53 -3.25 -2.94
N ILE A 14 54.33 -3.88 -2.89
CA ILE A 14 53.85 -5.19 -3.46
C ILE A 14 54.00 -6.42 -2.49
N PHE A 15 52.88 -7.15 -2.26
CA PHE A 15 52.61 -8.44 -1.55
C PHE A 15 53.40 -9.68 -2.13
N PRO A 16 53.30 -11.01 -1.72
CA PRO A 16 52.34 -11.79 -0.86
C PRO A 16 53.01 -12.91 0.08
N PRO A 17 52.57 -14.20 0.25
CA PRO A 17 51.80 -14.78 1.42
C PRO A 17 52.32 -16.09 2.14
N LYS A 18 51.81 -16.38 3.38
CA LYS A 18 51.66 -17.69 4.20
C LYS A 18 52.95 -18.57 4.45
N PRO A 19 53.04 -19.60 5.39
CA PRO A 19 52.03 -20.44 6.08
C PRO A 19 52.27 -20.95 7.57
N ILE A 20 51.18 -21.46 8.18
CA ILE A 20 50.90 -22.61 9.11
C ILE A 20 52.03 -23.37 9.86
N ARG A 21 51.89 -23.62 11.20
CA ARG A 21 51.89 -24.98 11.85
C ARG A 21 51.41 -25.03 13.32
N ASN A 22 50.85 -26.19 13.67
CA ASN A 22 50.05 -26.62 14.83
C ASN A 22 50.85 -26.99 16.10
N THR A 23 50.20 -27.00 17.28
CA THR A 23 50.41 -28.04 18.32
C THR A 23 49.16 -28.24 19.18
N SER A 24 48.83 -29.51 19.42
CA SER A 24 47.65 -30.11 20.04
C SER A 24 47.62 -30.07 21.57
N VAL A 25 46.44 -29.89 22.20
CA VAL A 25 46.00 -30.63 23.40
C VAL A 25 44.45 -30.67 23.43
N PHE A 26 43.87 -31.88 23.39
CA PHE A 26 42.45 -32.14 23.72
C PHE A 26 42.27 -32.23 25.25
N PRO A 27 41.07 -31.96 25.77
CA PRO A 27 40.32 -33.10 26.29
C PRO A 27 38.85 -33.13 25.86
N SER A 28 38.43 -34.34 25.53
CA SER A 28 37.10 -34.78 25.11
C SER A 28 36.11 -34.84 26.28
N ARG A 29 34.84 -34.45 26.06
CA ARG A 29 33.62 -35.08 26.67
C ARG A 29 32.32 -34.45 26.12
N PRO A 30 31.16 -35.14 26.22
CA PRO A 30 30.56 -35.82 25.07
C PRO A 30 29.26 -35.18 24.57
N GLY A 31 28.94 -35.50 23.32
CA GLY A 31 27.79 -35.00 22.58
C GLY A 31 26.42 -35.33 23.21
N LYS A 32 25.50 -34.39 23.01
CA LYS A 32 24.05 -34.62 23.07
C LYS A 32 23.44 -34.03 21.80
N GLU A 33 22.99 -34.95 20.95
CA GLU A 33 21.87 -34.88 20.01
C GLU A 33 21.50 -33.52 19.41
N LEU A 34 21.63 -33.45 18.07
CA LEU A 34 20.82 -32.56 17.24
C LEU A 34 19.34 -32.75 17.60
N ARG A 35 18.77 -31.78 18.31
CA ARG A 35 17.32 -31.57 18.30
C ARG A 35 17.01 -30.61 17.18
N SER A 36 16.13 -31.06 16.30
CA SER A 36 15.43 -30.31 15.27
C SER A 36 15.12 -28.88 15.72
N PHE A 37 15.50 -27.91 14.88
CA PHE A 37 15.06 -26.53 14.99
C PHE A 37 13.52 -26.47 14.91
N PRO A 38 12.81 -25.93 15.92
CA PRO A 38 11.47 -25.45 15.68
C PRO A 38 11.60 -24.06 15.07
N PHE A 39 11.41 -23.99 13.76
CA PHE A 39 10.99 -22.77 13.07
C PHE A 39 9.61 -22.39 13.61
N GLN A 40 9.55 -21.67 14.72
CA GLN A 40 8.27 -21.12 15.21
C GLN A 40 8.47 -19.98 16.21
N SER A 41 9.07 -18.88 15.76
CA SER A 41 8.71 -17.56 16.28
C SER A 41 7.56 -17.01 15.44
N SER A 42 6.40 -17.67 15.53
CA SER A 42 5.13 -17.05 15.19
C SER A 42 5.01 -15.83 16.11
N THR A 43 5.19 -14.64 15.54
CA THR A 43 4.78 -13.38 16.16
C THR A 43 3.40 -13.58 16.72
N ARG A 44 3.28 -13.52 18.06
CA ARG A 44 2.01 -13.64 18.77
C ARG A 44 1.04 -12.62 18.16
N LEU A 45 0.18 -13.08 17.27
CA LEU A 45 -0.94 -12.30 16.77
C LEU A 45 -1.85 -12.07 17.97
N ASN A 46 -1.99 -10.82 18.35
CA ASN A 46 -2.86 -10.36 19.42
C ASN A 46 -4.26 -10.97 19.22
N CYS A 47 -4.70 -11.85 20.12
CA CYS A 47 -5.85 -12.75 19.94
C CYS A 47 -7.22 -12.03 20.12
N SER A 48 -7.29 -10.72 19.89
CA SER A 48 -8.47 -9.89 20.17
C SER A 48 -9.37 -9.64 18.95
N LYS A 49 -9.10 -10.30 17.82
CA LYS A 49 -9.89 -10.11 16.58
C LYS A 49 -11.01 -11.15 16.50
N MET A 50 -12.23 -10.69 16.19
CA MET A 50 -13.36 -11.59 15.91
C MET A 50 -13.07 -12.44 14.67
N TYR A 51 -13.34 -13.75 14.75
CA TYR A 51 -13.30 -14.63 13.59
C TYR A 51 -14.40 -14.23 12.60
N VAL A 52 -14.05 -14.18 11.31
CA VAL A 52 -14.99 -13.88 10.23
C VAL A 52 -15.22 -15.17 9.43
N PRO A 53 -16.37 -15.84 9.59
CA PRO A 53 -16.70 -17.03 8.80
C PRO A 53 -16.81 -16.70 7.30
N GLY A 54 -16.42 -17.64 6.44
CA GLY A 54 -16.66 -17.57 4.99
C GLY A 54 -15.67 -16.73 4.17
N TYR A 55 -14.60 -16.21 4.77
CA TYR A 55 -13.53 -15.50 4.05
C TYR A 55 -12.31 -16.41 3.86
N GLY A 56 -12.16 -17.03 2.69
CA GLY A 56 -11.09 -18.00 2.36
C GLY A 56 -10.01 -17.52 1.38
N GLU A 57 -10.30 -16.52 0.54
CA GLU A 57 -9.36 -16.04 -0.50
C GLU A 57 -8.53 -14.83 -0.07
N ALA A 58 -9.16 -13.82 0.51
CA ALA A 58 -8.52 -12.61 1.03
C ALA A 58 -9.23 -12.17 2.32
N SER A 59 -8.55 -11.48 3.23
CA SER A 59 -9.21 -10.94 4.43
C SER A 59 -10.18 -9.80 4.08
N PRO A 60 -11.22 -9.54 4.90
CA PRO A 60 -12.08 -8.37 4.72
C PRO A 60 -11.26 -7.07 4.66
N GLU A 61 -10.20 -6.95 5.46
CA GLU A 61 -9.31 -5.79 5.43
C GLU A 61 -8.54 -5.67 4.11
N ALA A 62 -8.08 -6.78 3.53
CA ALA A 62 -7.42 -6.76 2.23
C ALA A 62 -8.39 -6.32 1.12
N LYS A 63 -9.65 -6.77 1.17
CA LYS A 63 -10.69 -6.34 0.24
C LYS A 63 -11.00 -4.84 0.38
N ALA A 64 -11.13 -4.34 1.61
CA ALA A 64 -11.30 -2.92 1.89
C ALA A 64 -10.08 -2.10 1.41
N ALA A 65 -8.86 -2.58 1.66
CA ALA A 65 -7.63 -1.94 1.21
C ALA A 65 -7.55 -1.88 -0.32
N LYS A 66 -7.97 -2.92 -1.04
CA LYS A 66 -8.01 -2.90 -2.52
C LYS A 66 -9.02 -1.88 -3.05
N ASN A 67 -10.17 -1.73 -2.38
CA ASN A 67 -11.13 -0.67 -2.73
C ASN A 67 -10.56 0.73 -2.49
N LEU A 68 -9.89 0.95 -1.35
CA LEU A 68 -9.23 2.22 -1.05
C LEU A 68 -8.10 2.53 -2.04
N HIS A 69 -7.33 1.52 -2.46
CA HIS A 69 -6.31 1.66 -3.50
C HIS A 69 -6.88 2.20 -4.82
N ASN A 70 -7.98 1.61 -5.30
CA ASN A 70 -8.66 2.10 -6.51
C ASN A 70 -9.27 3.49 -6.28
N PHE A 71 -9.82 3.76 -5.09
CA PHE A 71 -10.35 5.06 -4.72
C PHE A 71 -9.26 6.16 -4.72
N PHE A 72 -8.07 5.89 -4.19
CA PHE A 72 -6.95 6.84 -4.24
C PHE A 72 -6.48 7.11 -5.66
N ASN A 73 -6.56 6.13 -6.56
CA ASN A 73 -6.30 6.37 -7.98
C ASN A 73 -7.30 7.36 -8.57
N TYR A 74 -8.60 7.17 -8.30
CA TYR A 74 -9.65 8.11 -8.71
C TYR A 74 -9.40 9.53 -8.17
N ILE A 75 -9.10 9.66 -6.87
CA ILE A 75 -8.82 10.95 -6.24
C ILE A 75 -7.58 11.60 -6.85
N ALA A 76 -6.50 10.86 -7.08
CA ALA A 76 -5.30 11.39 -7.70
C ALA A 76 -5.55 11.91 -9.12
N VAL A 77 -6.34 11.20 -9.93
CA VAL A 77 -6.78 11.68 -11.25
C VAL A 77 -7.53 13.00 -11.13
N LYS A 78 -8.45 13.14 -10.15
CA LYS A 78 -9.18 14.40 -9.91
C LYS A 78 -8.24 15.55 -9.51
N ILE A 79 -7.31 15.31 -8.59
CA ILE A 79 -6.32 16.30 -8.16
C ILE A 79 -5.47 16.76 -9.35
N VAL A 80 -4.91 15.82 -10.12
CA VAL A 80 -4.08 16.14 -11.30
C VAL A 80 -4.90 16.87 -12.36
N SER A 81 -6.13 16.44 -12.62
CA SER A 81 -7.03 17.11 -13.57
C SER A 81 -7.26 18.57 -13.18
N ALA A 82 -7.52 18.86 -11.90
CA ALA A 82 -7.70 20.22 -11.40
C ALA A 82 -6.42 21.06 -11.54
N GLN A 83 -5.24 20.48 -11.27
CA GLN A 83 -3.95 21.16 -11.47
C GLN A 83 -3.71 21.52 -12.95
N LEU A 84 -4.07 20.62 -13.88
CA LEU A 84 -3.85 20.81 -15.31
C LEU A 84 -4.76 21.89 -15.91
N GLN A 85 -5.97 22.10 -15.39
CA GLN A 85 -6.88 23.13 -15.91
C GLN A 85 -6.26 24.53 -15.94
N SER A 86 -5.43 24.88 -14.95
CA SER A 86 -4.73 26.17 -14.92
C SER A 86 -3.31 26.11 -15.47
N TYR A 87 -2.59 25.00 -15.24
CA TYR A 87 -1.16 24.91 -15.57
C TYR A 87 -0.90 24.49 -17.01
N ASN A 88 -1.68 23.54 -17.55
CA ASN A 88 -1.52 23.01 -18.90
C ASN A 88 -2.87 22.49 -19.44
N PRO A 89 -3.67 23.38 -20.07
CA PRO A 89 -5.01 23.05 -20.56
C PRO A 89 -5.03 22.00 -21.69
N GLU A 90 -3.96 21.87 -22.48
CA GLU A 90 -3.90 20.84 -23.54
C GLU A 90 -3.73 19.45 -22.93
N ALA A 91 -2.81 19.29 -21.96
CA ALA A 91 -2.67 18.03 -21.23
C ALA A 91 -3.93 17.67 -20.43
N TYR A 92 -4.72 18.67 -20.00
CA TYR A 92 -6.04 18.44 -19.42
C TYR A 92 -7.01 17.83 -20.43
N LYS A 93 -7.11 18.38 -21.65
CA LYS A 93 -7.97 17.82 -22.70
C LYS A 93 -7.59 16.38 -23.04
N ASP A 94 -6.30 16.12 -23.22
CA ASP A 94 -5.79 14.77 -23.48
C ASP A 94 -6.21 13.78 -22.39
N LEU A 95 -6.07 14.18 -21.12
CA LEU A 95 -6.49 13.36 -19.98
C LEU A 95 -8.00 13.09 -19.98
N MET A 96 -8.82 14.10 -20.32
CA MET A 96 -10.28 13.95 -20.38
C MET A 96 -10.71 13.03 -21.53
N GLU A 97 -10.11 13.16 -22.72
CA GLU A 97 -10.34 12.24 -23.84
C GLU A 97 -9.96 10.80 -23.49
N PHE A 98 -8.83 10.62 -22.78
CA PHE A 98 -8.41 9.31 -22.31
C PHE A 98 -9.40 8.70 -21.29
N LEU A 99 -9.96 9.53 -20.40
CA LEU A 99 -10.93 9.13 -19.39
C LEU A 99 -12.27 8.67 -19.99
N GLU A 100 -12.69 9.24 -21.11
CA GLU A 100 -13.90 8.79 -21.82
C GLU A 100 -13.76 7.36 -22.36
N ARG A 101 -12.54 6.94 -22.68
CA ARG A 101 -12.24 5.63 -23.27
C ARG A 101 -11.82 4.58 -22.23
N ASN A 102 -11.35 5.00 -21.06
CA ASN A 102 -10.77 4.12 -20.05
C ASN A 102 -11.45 4.27 -18.70
N SER A 103 -11.99 3.16 -18.18
CA SER A 103 -12.60 3.11 -16.84
C SER A 103 -11.56 3.30 -15.72
N LEU A 104 -11.97 4.03 -14.67
CA LEU A 104 -11.21 4.21 -13.43
C LEU A 104 -11.44 3.11 -12.38
N ASN A 105 -12.25 2.09 -12.67
CA ASN A 105 -12.60 1.05 -11.70
C ASN A 105 -11.38 0.22 -11.25
N ASP A 106 -10.43 0.00 -12.17
CA ASP A 106 -9.15 -0.63 -11.88
C ASP A 106 -8.04 0.41 -12.08
N GLY A 107 -7.56 0.96 -10.98
CA GLY A 107 -6.57 2.05 -11.02
C GLY A 107 -5.23 1.62 -11.59
N ASP A 108 -4.83 0.36 -11.43
CA ASP A 108 -3.55 -0.15 -11.94
C ASP A 108 -3.65 -0.40 -13.44
N LYS A 109 -4.74 -1.01 -13.91
CA LYS A 109 -5.00 -1.16 -15.34
C LYS A 109 -5.09 0.21 -16.04
N PHE A 110 -5.78 1.17 -15.43
CA PHE A 110 -5.86 2.53 -15.94
C PHE A 110 -4.47 3.17 -16.11
N CYS A 111 -3.66 3.19 -15.04
CA CYS A 111 -2.32 3.78 -15.11
C CYS A 111 -1.43 3.05 -16.12
N ALA A 112 -1.53 1.72 -16.18
CA ALA A 112 -0.76 0.92 -17.12
C ALA A 112 -1.13 1.27 -18.58
N ASN A 113 -2.41 1.41 -18.89
CA ASN A 113 -2.86 1.82 -20.22
C ASN A 113 -2.38 3.26 -20.54
N LEU A 114 -2.54 4.18 -19.60
CA LEU A 114 -2.15 5.58 -19.77
C LEU A 114 -0.64 5.72 -20.07
N MET A 115 0.20 4.89 -19.45
CA MET A 115 1.65 4.86 -19.72
C MET A 115 2.02 4.43 -21.14
N ARG A 116 1.14 3.72 -21.84
CA ARG A 116 1.40 3.14 -23.17
C ARG A 116 0.81 3.96 -24.31
N GLU A 117 -0.07 4.92 -24.02
CA GLU A 117 -0.76 5.74 -25.02
C GLU A 117 0.22 6.65 -25.78
N SER A 118 1.04 7.43 -25.06
CA SER A 118 2.07 8.28 -25.65
C SER A 118 3.08 8.75 -24.58
N ALA A 119 4.16 9.42 -25.00
CA ALA A 119 5.14 9.99 -24.08
C ALA A 119 4.53 11.04 -23.13
N GLY A 120 3.58 11.86 -23.62
CA GLY A 120 2.86 12.83 -22.78
C GLY A 120 1.98 12.14 -21.72
N HIS A 121 1.23 11.13 -22.14
CA HIS A 121 0.37 10.36 -21.23
C HIS A 121 1.19 9.55 -20.21
N LYS A 122 2.37 9.06 -20.59
CA LYS A 122 3.32 8.45 -19.65
C LYS A 122 3.73 9.40 -18.53
N SER A 123 4.06 10.65 -18.86
CA SER A 123 4.39 11.66 -17.84
C SER A 123 3.21 11.95 -16.92
N LEU A 124 1.98 12.02 -17.46
CA LEU A 124 0.76 12.16 -16.68
C LEU A 124 0.51 10.97 -15.74
N ALA A 125 0.72 9.74 -16.22
CA ALA A 125 0.60 8.54 -15.41
C ALA A 125 1.59 8.53 -14.24
N LEU A 126 2.84 8.90 -14.48
CA LEU A 126 3.86 9.03 -13.42
C LEU A 126 3.44 10.07 -12.38
N ARG A 127 2.89 11.21 -12.82
CA ARG A 127 2.35 12.23 -11.91
C ARG A 127 1.20 11.70 -11.06
N ILE A 128 0.27 10.94 -11.64
CA ILE A 128 -0.84 10.31 -10.91
C ILE A 128 -0.30 9.29 -9.88
N LEU A 129 0.72 8.50 -10.24
CA LEU A 129 1.35 7.55 -9.32
C LEU A 129 2.00 8.25 -8.11
N GLU A 130 2.66 9.39 -8.34
CA GLU A 130 3.24 10.21 -7.29
C GLU A 130 2.15 10.78 -6.37
N VAL A 131 1.14 11.43 -6.96
CA VAL A 131 0.04 12.06 -6.23
C VAL A 131 -0.76 11.05 -5.41
N ARG A 132 -1.08 9.87 -5.95
CA ARG A 132 -1.82 8.84 -5.18
C ARG A 132 -0.99 8.31 -4.00
N SER A 133 0.34 8.23 -4.14
CA SER A 133 1.21 7.83 -3.04
C SER A 133 1.28 8.90 -1.96
N ALA A 134 1.46 10.17 -2.36
CA ALA A 134 1.51 11.31 -1.45
C ALA A 134 0.20 11.46 -0.69
N TYR A 135 -0.93 11.45 -1.40
CA TYR A 135 -2.26 11.60 -0.80
C TYR A 135 -2.54 10.49 0.24
N CYS A 136 -2.30 9.23 -0.12
CA CYS A 136 -2.52 8.09 0.79
C CYS A 136 -1.67 8.15 2.07
N LYS A 137 -0.41 8.63 1.97
CA LYS A 137 0.54 8.63 3.09
C LYS A 137 0.46 9.87 3.97
N ASN A 138 0.20 11.03 3.37
CA ASN A 138 0.41 12.32 4.02
C ASN A 138 -0.89 13.10 4.24
N ASP A 139 -1.84 13.03 3.31
CA ASP A 139 -3.01 13.92 3.30
C ASP A 139 -4.30 13.20 3.71
N PHE A 140 -4.41 11.89 3.44
CA PHE A 140 -5.61 11.14 3.75
C PHE A 140 -5.75 10.91 5.26
N GLU A 141 -6.84 11.44 5.83
CA GLU A 141 -7.11 11.38 7.26
C GLU A 141 -7.63 9.99 7.69
N TRP A 142 -6.71 9.04 7.90
CA TRP A 142 -7.02 7.67 8.31
C TRP A 142 -7.83 7.59 9.61
N ASP A 143 -7.51 8.42 10.61
CA ASP A 143 -8.25 8.44 11.88
C ASP A 143 -9.68 8.97 11.70
N ASN A 144 -9.85 9.95 10.81
CA ASN A 144 -11.16 10.47 10.47
C ASN A 144 -12.00 9.44 9.70
N LEU A 145 -11.39 8.69 8.76
CA LEU A 145 -12.05 7.56 8.09
C LEU A 145 -12.54 6.54 9.11
N LYS A 146 -11.69 6.15 10.07
CA LYS A 146 -12.06 5.20 11.13
C LYS A 146 -13.22 5.74 11.96
N ARG A 147 -13.13 6.99 12.42
CA ARG A 147 -14.18 7.67 13.19
C ARG A 147 -15.51 7.70 12.45
N LEU A 148 -15.49 8.08 11.16
CA LEU A 148 -16.68 8.15 10.32
C LEU A 148 -17.28 6.77 10.08
N ALA A 149 -16.46 5.76 9.74
CA ALA A 149 -16.94 4.41 9.51
C ALA A 149 -17.64 3.83 10.75
N THR A 150 -17.05 4.01 11.95
CA THR A 150 -17.68 3.58 13.20
C THR A 150 -18.95 4.37 13.52
N LYS A 151 -18.92 5.70 13.34
CA LYS A 151 -20.07 6.58 13.55
C LYS A 151 -21.27 6.18 12.67
N MET A 152 -21.03 5.98 11.38
CA MET A 152 -22.06 5.64 10.40
C MET A 152 -22.75 4.30 10.73
N VAL A 153 -22.01 3.28 11.17
CA VAL A 153 -22.60 2.00 11.60
C VAL A 153 -23.53 2.21 12.80
N GLY A 154 -23.08 2.98 13.81
CA GLY A 154 -23.90 3.27 14.99
C GLY A 154 -25.18 4.03 14.63
N GLU A 155 -25.05 5.12 13.88
CA GLU A 155 -26.19 5.96 13.48
C GLU A 155 -27.17 5.21 12.57
N CYS A 156 -26.68 4.43 11.60
CA CYS A 156 -27.54 3.62 10.74
C CYS A 156 -28.31 2.58 11.55
N ASN A 157 -27.67 1.89 12.50
CA ASN A 157 -28.35 0.91 13.34
C ASN A 157 -29.44 1.57 14.19
N THR A 158 -29.16 2.72 14.81
CA THR A 158 -30.16 3.46 15.59
C THR A 158 -31.34 3.88 14.72
N ARG A 159 -31.07 4.45 13.54
CA ARG A 159 -32.10 4.90 12.60
C ARG A 159 -32.98 3.74 12.14
N LEU A 160 -32.40 2.62 11.74
CA LEU A 160 -33.16 1.44 11.30
C LEU A 160 -34.08 0.90 12.40
N MET A 161 -33.63 0.90 13.65
CA MET A 161 -34.47 0.49 14.78
C MET A 161 -35.61 1.48 15.03
N GLN A 162 -35.35 2.79 14.92
CA GLN A 162 -36.38 3.82 15.06
C GLN A 162 -37.44 3.71 13.96
N GLU A 163 -37.01 3.59 12.70
CA GLU A 163 -37.88 3.39 11.53
C GLU A 163 -38.78 2.15 11.73
N TYR A 164 -38.21 1.02 12.13
CA TYR A 164 -38.97 -0.21 12.39
C TYR A 164 -40.04 -0.07 13.49
N VAL A 165 -39.70 0.58 14.61
CA VAL A 165 -40.66 0.79 15.73
C VAL A 165 -41.81 1.70 15.30
N LEU A 166 -41.52 2.75 14.54
CA LEU A 166 -42.55 3.66 14.02
C LEU A 166 -43.49 2.96 13.05
N GLU A 167 -42.95 2.18 12.12
CA GLU A 167 -43.73 1.40 11.16
C GLU A 167 -44.65 0.40 11.86
N THR A 168 -44.10 -0.41 12.77
CA THR A 168 -44.88 -1.44 13.50
C THR A 168 -45.94 -0.86 14.42
N THR A 169 -45.66 0.27 15.08
CA THR A 169 -46.65 0.94 15.95
C THR A 169 -47.79 1.53 15.13
N SER A 170 -47.49 2.16 13.99
CA SER A 170 -48.51 2.70 13.09
C SER A 170 -49.45 1.60 12.58
N LEU A 171 -48.89 0.43 12.23
CA LEU A 171 -49.66 -0.75 11.80
C LEU A 171 -50.53 -1.34 12.93
N ILE A 172 -50.10 -1.24 14.18
CA ILE A 172 -50.90 -1.68 15.34
C ILE A 172 -52.07 -0.72 15.55
N THR A 173 -51.82 0.59 15.53
CA THR A 173 -52.88 1.60 15.71
C THR A 173 -53.93 1.54 14.60
N GLU A 174 -53.55 1.30 13.34
CA GLU A 174 -54.49 1.10 12.23
C GLU A 174 -55.33 -0.17 12.38
N LYS A 175 -54.76 -1.26 12.94
CA LYS A 175 -55.50 -2.50 13.21
C LYS A 175 -56.43 -2.39 14.42
N GLU A 176 -56.05 -1.64 15.45
CA GLU A 176 -56.86 -1.42 16.66
C GLU A 176 -58.00 -0.41 16.43
N THR A 177 -57.85 0.52 15.48
CA THR A 177 -58.90 1.47 15.09
C THR A 177 -59.78 0.98 13.94
N GLY A 178 -59.71 -0.33 13.62
CA GLY A 178 -60.51 -0.98 12.59
C GLY A 178 -62.00 -0.64 12.68
N LYS A 179 -62.44 0.18 11.73
CA LYS A 179 -63.59 -0.15 10.88
C LYS A 179 -63.36 -1.49 10.19
#